data_AF-A0A4Y2FXA8-F1
#
_entry.id   AF-A0A4Y2FXA8-F1
#
_cell.length_a   1.000
_cell.length_b   1.000
_cell.length_c   1.000
_cell.angle_alpha   90.00
_cell.angle_beta   90.00
_cell.angle_gamma   90.00
#
_symmetry.space_group_name_H-M   'P 1'
#
loop_
_entity.id
_entity.type
_entity.pdbx_description
1 polymer ?
#
loop_
_entity_poly.entity_id
_entity_poly.type
_entity_poly.pdbx_seq_one_letter_code
_entity_poly.pdbx_strand_id
1 'polypeptide(L)'
;MTSRLQKQLDSIQSLFIIIITVILFYITGAYRTTPTAALQVVTGLQSLLLQIQQEATYARVARARSSSNFFTVIFSPTDYERKSNGIHIHSPNFLLHNQISFADNHIDSGAKAIYTDGSETDEGTGSAYCIL
;
A
#
# COMPACT_ATOMS: atom_id res chain seq x y z
N MET A 1 28.67 -63.75 -27.63
CA MET A 1 29.15 -62.49 -28.24
C MET A 1 28.14 -61.33 -28.15
N THR A 2 26.84 -61.60 -28.00
CA THR A 2 25.76 -60.60 -28.02
C THR A 2 25.68 -59.70 -26.78
N SER A 3 26.07 -60.18 -25.60
CA SER A 3 25.95 -59.41 -24.34
C SER A 3 26.80 -58.14 -24.27
N ARG A 4 27.93 -58.08 -24.98
CA ARG A 4 28.78 -56.89 -25.07
C ARG A 4 28.18 -55.81 -25.96
N LEU A 5 27.55 -56.21 -27.06
CA LEU A 5 26.88 -55.30 -27.99
C LEU A 5 25.59 -54.72 -27.38
N GLN A 6 24.84 -55.55 -26.65
CA GLN A 6 23.64 -55.09 -25.94
C GLN A 6 23.97 -54.01 -24.91
N LYS A 7 25.00 -54.22 -24.08
CA LYS A 7 25.46 -53.23 -23.10
C LYS A 7 25.93 -51.91 -23.74
N GLN A 8 26.54 -51.99 -24.93
CA GLN A 8 26.94 -50.80 -25.70
C GLN A 8 25.72 -50.00 -26.17
N LEU A 9 24.72 -50.69 -26.74
CA LEU A 9 23.45 -50.08 -27.15
C LEU A 9 22.72 -49.41 -25.98
N ASP A 10 22.59 -50.10 -24.85
CA ASP A 10 21.92 -49.55 -23.67
C ASP A 10 22.66 -48.32 -23.10
N SER A 11 24.00 -48.32 -23.14
CA SER A 11 24.81 -47.17 -22.72
C SER A 11 24.63 -45.96 -23.64
N ILE A 12 24.53 -46.19 -24.95
CA ILE A 12 24.30 -45.11 -25.93
C ILE A 12 22.89 -44.54 -25.78
N GLN A 13 21.89 -45.41 -25.61
CA GLN A 13 20.50 -45.00 -25.40
C GLN A 13 20.35 -44.18 -24.11
N SER A 14 20.96 -44.61 -23.01
CA SER A 14 20.95 -43.87 -21.74
C SER A 14 21.60 -42.49 -21.87
N LEU A 15 22.76 -42.41 -22.54
CA LEU A 15 23.45 -41.14 -22.79
C LEU A 15 22.60 -40.19 -23.64
N PHE A 16 21.95 -40.70 -24.68
CA PHE A 16 21.07 -39.92 -25.55
C PHE A 16 19.87 -39.34 -24.79
N ILE A 17 19.24 -40.14 -23.94
CA ILE A 17 18.12 -39.71 -23.09
C ILE A 17 18.58 -38.60 -22.12
N ILE A 18 19.75 -38.75 -21.50
CA ILE A 18 20.32 -37.75 -20.60
C ILE A 18 20.55 -36.43 -21.35
N ILE A 19 21.16 -36.49 -22.53
CA ILE A 19 21.45 -35.31 -23.35
C ILE A 19 20.15 -34.58 -23.73
N ILE A 20 19.14 -35.31 -24.21
CA ILE A 20 17.83 -34.74 -24.54
C ILE A 20 17.16 -34.09 -23.32
N THR A 21 17.23 -34.75 -22.16
CA THR A 21 16.62 -34.23 -20.92
C THR A 21 17.29 -32.94 -20.48
N VAL A 22 18.63 -32.89 -20.53
CA VAL A 22 19.42 -31.69 -20.19
C VAL A 22 19.11 -30.55 -21.14
N ILE A 23 19.08 -30.83 -22.46
CA ILE A 23 18.74 -29.82 -23.46
C ILE A 23 17.33 -29.29 -23.19
N LEU A 24 16.33 -30.16 -23.03
CA LEU A 24 14.94 -29.78 -22.81
C LEU A 24 14.76 -28.93 -21.55
N PHE A 25 15.46 -29.28 -20.47
CA PHE A 25 15.48 -28.51 -19.22
C PHE A 25 16.08 -27.11 -19.42
N TYR A 26 17.19 -27.01 -20.16
CA TYR A 26 17.83 -25.73 -20.48
C TYR A 26 16.90 -24.82 -21.29
N ILE A 27 16.25 -25.35 -22.33
CA ILE A 27 15.30 -24.55 -23.11
C ILE A 27 14.09 -24.15 -22.26
N THR A 28 13.53 -25.07 -21.47
CA THR A 28 12.40 -24.76 -20.58
C THR A 28 12.76 -23.67 -19.56
N GLY A 29 13.97 -23.69 -19.01
CA GLY A 29 14.50 -22.64 -18.14
C GLY A 29 14.64 -21.29 -18.87
N ALA A 30 15.21 -21.29 -20.08
CA ALA A 30 15.35 -20.10 -20.91
C ALA A 30 13.98 -19.53 -21.33
N TYR A 31 13.02 -20.40 -21.67
CA TYR A 31 11.63 -20.04 -21.98
C TYR A 31 10.83 -19.62 -20.75
N ARG A 32 11.34 -19.75 -19.51
CA ARG A 32 10.69 -19.21 -18.30
C ARG A 32 11.08 -17.75 -18.02
N THR A 33 12.29 -17.34 -18.42
CA THR A 33 12.80 -15.97 -18.20
C THR A 33 12.64 -15.06 -19.43
N THR A 34 12.66 -15.63 -20.64
CA THR A 34 12.41 -14.94 -21.91
C THR A 34 10.93 -14.68 -22.26
N PRO A 35 9.91 -15.41 -21.75
CA PRO A 35 8.55 -15.31 -22.27
C PRO A 35 7.94 -13.97 -21.86
N THR A 36 8.30 -13.41 -20.71
CA THR A 36 7.78 -12.12 -20.26
C THR A 36 8.29 -10.97 -21.16
N ALA A 37 9.58 -10.99 -21.51
CA ALA A 37 10.16 -9.99 -22.41
C ALA A 37 9.65 -10.17 -23.85
N ALA A 38 9.61 -11.41 -24.34
CA ALA A 38 9.06 -11.71 -25.67
C ALA A 38 7.55 -11.39 -25.75
N LEU A 39 6.79 -11.68 -24.70
CA LEU A 39 5.36 -11.36 -24.61
C LEU A 39 5.13 -9.85 -24.60
N GLN A 40 5.95 -9.08 -23.87
CA GLN A 40 5.89 -7.61 -23.91
C GLN A 40 6.13 -7.05 -25.31
N VAL A 41 7.12 -7.60 -26.04
CA VAL A 41 7.42 -7.20 -27.42
C VAL A 41 6.29 -7.60 -28.38
N VAL A 42 5.77 -8.83 -28.27
CA VAL A 42 4.72 -9.35 -29.16
C VAL A 42 3.37 -8.68 -28.92
N THR A 43 3.02 -8.43 -27.66
CA THR A 43 1.73 -7.82 -27.32
C THR A 43 1.75 -6.30 -27.52
N GLY A 44 2.93 -5.68 -27.65
CA GLY A 44 3.07 -4.22 -27.68
C GLY A 44 2.52 -3.54 -26.42
N LEU A 45 2.19 -4.32 -25.38
CA LEU A 45 1.58 -3.83 -24.16
C LEU A 45 2.65 -3.34 -23.21
N GLN A 46 2.39 -2.16 -22.65
CA GLN A 46 3.12 -1.58 -21.53
C GLN A 46 3.32 -2.67 -20.45
N SER A 47 4.58 -3.00 -20.12
CA SER A 47 4.93 -3.99 -19.09
C SER A 47 4.09 -3.77 -17.83
N LEU A 48 3.53 -4.83 -17.25
CA LEU A 48 2.63 -4.75 -16.10
C LEU A 48 3.21 -3.92 -14.95
N LEU A 49 4.53 -4.01 -14.73
CA LEU A 49 5.25 -3.22 -13.73
C LEU A 49 5.10 -1.71 -13.98
N LEU A 50 5.17 -1.31 -15.25
CA LEU A 50 5.07 0.06 -15.69
C LEU A 50 3.64 0.59 -15.49
N GLN A 51 2.63 -0.25 -15.73
CA GLN A 51 1.23 0.10 -15.44
C GLN A 51 1.00 0.30 -13.93
N ILE A 52 1.52 -0.60 -13.09
CA ILE A 52 1.40 -0.49 -11.62
C ILE A 52 2.09 0.78 -11.10
N GLN A 53 3.27 1.12 -11.62
CA GLN A 53 3.96 2.35 -11.23
C GLN A 53 3.21 3.61 -11.69
N GLN A 54 2.61 3.58 -12.88
CA GLN A 54 1.76 4.67 -13.36
C GLN A 54 0.55 4.86 -12.45
N GLU A 55 -0.13 3.78 -12.07
CA GLU A 55 -1.31 3.82 -11.21
C GLU A 55 -0.97 4.23 -9.77
N ALA A 56 0.19 3.81 -9.25
CA ALA A 56 0.71 4.30 -7.97
C ALA A 56 1.00 5.82 -8.03
N THR A 57 1.55 6.30 -9.14
CA THR A 57 1.79 7.73 -9.36
C THR A 57 0.49 8.52 -9.41
N TYR A 58 -0.51 7.99 -10.13
CA TYR A 58 -1.87 8.52 -10.16
C TYR A 58 -2.47 8.63 -8.75
N ALA A 59 -2.44 7.55 -7.97
CA ALA A 59 -2.98 7.52 -6.61
C ALA A 59 -2.24 8.47 -5.66
N ARG A 60 -0.97 8.77 -5.93
CA ARG A 60 -0.19 9.75 -5.18
C ARG A 60 -0.62 11.17 -5.51
N VAL A 61 -0.76 11.53 -6.78
CA VAL A 61 -1.21 12.88 -7.21
C VAL A 61 -2.61 13.17 -6.68
N ALA A 62 -3.53 12.21 -6.79
CA ALA A 62 -4.91 12.36 -6.31
C ALA A 62 -5.00 12.61 -4.79
N ARG A 63 -4.10 12.01 -4.00
CA ARG A 63 -4.03 12.14 -2.54
C ARG A 63 -3.23 13.36 -2.08
N ALA A 64 -2.01 13.52 -2.58
CA ALA A 64 -1.07 14.55 -2.13
C ALA A 64 -1.36 15.94 -2.70
N ARG A 65 -2.22 16.03 -3.74
CA ARG A 65 -2.54 17.27 -4.46
C ARG A 65 -1.29 18.02 -4.95
N SER A 66 -0.23 17.26 -5.23
CA SER A 66 1.00 17.73 -5.84
C SER A 66 1.19 17.03 -7.19
N SER A 67 1.66 17.77 -8.18
CA SER A 67 1.97 17.21 -9.49
C SER A 67 3.10 16.20 -9.39
N SER A 68 3.03 15.13 -10.17
CA SER A 68 4.09 14.12 -10.24
C SER A 68 4.32 13.73 -11.68
N ASN A 69 5.59 13.49 -12.01
CA ASN A 69 5.97 13.00 -13.33
C ASN A 69 6.00 11.46 -13.33
N PHE A 70 5.58 10.87 -14.43
CA PHE A 70 5.81 9.48 -14.78
C PHE A 70 6.38 9.43 -16.20
N PHE A 71 7.67 9.13 -16.32
CA PHE A 71 8.42 9.29 -17.58
C PHE A 71 8.30 10.73 -18.10
N THR A 72 7.73 10.92 -19.29
CA THR A 72 7.55 12.21 -19.97
C THR A 72 6.17 12.82 -19.70
N VAL A 73 5.28 12.10 -19.02
CA VAL A 73 3.92 12.56 -18.74
C VAL A 73 3.86 13.22 -17.37
N ILE A 74 3.38 14.46 -17.33
CA ILE A 74 3.15 15.21 -16.10
C ILE A 74 1.70 14.99 -15.68
N PHE A 75 1.50 14.48 -14.48
CA PHE A 75 0.18 14.34 -13.89
C PHE A 75 -0.10 15.53 -12.98
N SER A 76 -1.06 16.37 -13.35
CA SER A 76 -1.47 17.52 -12.56
C SER A 76 -2.62 17.16 -11.62
N PRO A 77 -2.68 17.72 -10.39
CA PRO A 77 -3.82 17.55 -9.50
C PRO A 77 -5.15 18.08 -10.08
N THR A 78 -5.10 18.91 -11.12
CA THR A 78 -6.25 19.46 -11.85
C THR A 78 -6.92 18.43 -12.76
N ASP A 79 -6.17 17.43 -13.20
CA ASP A 79 -6.66 16.43 -14.16
C ASP A 79 -7.56 15.38 -13.47
N TYR A 80 -7.68 15.47 -12.14
CA TYR A 80 -8.31 14.44 -11.32
C TYR A 80 -9.33 15.03 -10.35
N GLU A 81 -10.52 14.42 -10.35
CA GLU A 81 -11.61 14.84 -9.48
C GLU A 81 -11.18 14.82 -8.00
N ARG A 82 -11.58 15.89 -7.31
CA ARG A 82 -11.42 15.95 -5.86
C ARG A 82 -12.46 15.05 -5.24
N LYS A 83 -12.02 13.91 -4.70
CA LYS A 83 -12.85 13.13 -3.77
C LYS A 83 -13.23 14.08 -2.64
N SER A 84 -14.50 14.47 -2.58
CA SER A 84 -14.99 15.29 -1.48
C SER A 84 -14.97 14.42 -0.24
N ASN A 85 -14.09 14.73 0.70
CA ASN A 85 -14.24 14.20 2.05
C ASN A 85 -15.51 14.85 2.59
N GLY A 86 -16.63 14.12 2.57
CA GLY A 86 -17.94 14.57 3.08
C GLY A 86 -17.95 14.71 4.60
N ILE A 87 -16.87 15.23 5.18
CA ILE A 87 -16.81 15.57 6.60
C ILE A 87 -17.20 17.03 6.67
N HIS A 88 -18.50 17.26 6.82
CA HIS A 88 -19.03 18.56 7.24
C HIS A 88 -18.58 18.78 8.69
N ILE A 89 -17.34 19.24 8.88
CA ILE A 89 -16.91 19.75 10.18
C ILE A 89 -17.61 21.10 10.32
N HIS A 90 -18.75 21.08 10.99
CA HIS A 90 -19.43 22.30 11.40
C HIS A 90 -18.51 22.99 12.40
N SER A 91 -17.75 24.01 11.96
CA SER A 91 -16.95 24.82 12.89
C SER A 91 -17.89 25.38 13.97
N PRO A 92 -17.74 25.02 15.25
CA PRO A 92 -18.44 25.74 16.29
C PRO A 92 -17.78 27.12 16.38
N ASN A 93 -18.57 28.17 16.20
CA ASN A 93 -18.15 29.57 16.38
C ASN A 93 -17.87 29.83 17.86
N PHE A 94 -16.77 29.31 18.40
CA PHE A 94 -16.29 29.74 19.70
C PHE A 94 -15.59 31.08 19.54
N LEU A 95 -16.33 32.15 19.80
CA LEU A 95 -15.77 33.48 20.02
C LEU A 95 -14.85 33.42 21.25
N LEU A 96 -13.55 33.26 21.00
CA LEU A 96 -12.48 33.48 21.97
C LEU A 96 -12.36 34.99 22.25
N HIS A 97 -13.31 35.56 22.97
CA HIS A 97 -13.13 36.88 23.57
C HIS A 97 -13.37 36.79 25.07
N ASN A 98 -12.26 36.69 25.80
CA ASN A 98 -12.07 37.11 27.20
C ASN A 98 -12.42 36.15 28.35
N GLN A 99 -12.20 34.83 28.25
CA GLN A 99 -12.46 33.94 29.40
C GLN A 99 -11.26 33.23 30.04
N ILE A 100 -10.02 33.63 29.76
CA ILE A 100 -8.88 33.09 30.55
C ILE A 100 -7.95 34.22 30.98
N SER A 101 -8.32 34.89 32.08
CA SER A 101 -7.39 35.65 32.91
C SER A 101 -6.89 34.72 34.02
N PHE A 102 -5.62 34.36 33.97
CA PHE A 102 -4.93 33.74 35.11
C PHE A 102 -4.63 34.81 36.17
N ALA A 103 -5.66 35.22 36.91
CA ALA A 103 -5.48 35.99 38.13
C ALA A 103 -5.64 35.03 39.31
N ASP A 104 -4.50 34.61 39.83
CA ASP A 104 -4.32 33.76 41.01
C ASP A 104 -4.99 34.40 42.22
N ASN A 105 -6.13 33.86 42.65
CA ASN A 105 -6.77 34.20 43.92
C ASN A 105 -7.48 32.97 44.50
N HIS A 106 -6.67 32.12 45.12
CA HIS A 106 -6.94 31.40 46.36
C HIS A 106 -8.25 31.79 47.09
N ILE A 107 -9.25 30.90 47.11
CA ILE A 107 -10.10 30.66 48.31
C ILE A 107 -10.43 29.15 48.38
N ASP A 108 -9.86 28.56 49.42
CA ASP A 108 -10.16 27.25 49.99
C ASP A 108 -11.64 27.17 50.42
N SER A 109 -12.38 26.20 49.89
CA SER A 109 -13.64 25.76 50.48
C SER A 109 -14.00 24.36 50.02
N GLY A 110 -13.68 23.39 50.88
CA GLY A 110 -14.45 22.16 51.07
C GLY A 110 -14.36 21.12 49.95
N ALA A 111 -13.43 20.18 50.10
CA ALA A 111 -13.46 18.83 49.53
C ALA A 111 -14.09 18.73 48.12
N LYS A 112 -13.29 19.04 47.09
CA LYS A 112 -13.65 18.70 45.71
C LYS A 112 -13.60 17.17 45.54
N ALA A 113 -14.72 16.51 45.85
CA ALA A 113 -14.89 15.09 45.58
C ALA A 113 -14.79 14.88 44.07
N ILE A 114 -13.68 14.27 43.64
CA ILE A 114 -13.51 13.84 42.27
C ILE A 114 -14.25 12.50 42.15
N TYR A 115 -15.45 12.53 41.59
CA TYR A 115 -16.21 11.32 41.29
C TYR A 115 -15.66 10.71 39.99
N THR A 116 -15.00 9.56 40.11
CA THR A 116 -14.43 8.80 39.00
C THR A 116 -15.26 7.56 38.63
N ASP A 117 -16.50 7.47 39.10
CA ASP A 117 -17.36 6.30 38.89
C ASP A 117 -18.56 6.52 37.96
N GLY A 118 -18.69 7.70 37.34
CA GLY A 118 -19.77 7.97 36.39
C GLY A 118 -21.14 8.10 37.07
N SER A 119 -21.20 8.71 38.25
CA SER A 119 -22.45 9.07 38.89
C SER A 119 -23.17 10.20 38.13
N GLU A 120 -24.43 9.95 37.75
CA GLU A 120 -25.31 10.91 37.08
C GLU A 120 -25.89 11.92 38.07
N THR A 121 -25.93 13.19 37.66
CA THR A 121 -26.83 14.21 38.23
C THR A 121 -27.99 14.47 37.26
N ASP A 122 -29.07 15.11 37.72
CA ASP A 122 -30.32 15.38 36.98
C ASP A 122 -30.12 16.10 35.63
N GLU A 123 -28.95 16.72 35.42
CA GLU A 123 -28.59 17.44 34.20
C GLU A 123 -27.67 16.62 33.26
N GLY A 124 -27.35 15.35 33.59
CA GLY A 124 -26.70 14.38 32.71
C GLY A 124 -25.32 13.86 33.17
N THR A 125 -24.91 12.73 32.58
CA THR A 125 -23.67 12.00 32.93
C THR A 125 -22.39 12.79 32.61
N GLY A 126 -21.51 12.99 33.60
CA GLY A 126 -20.21 13.63 33.40
C GLY A 126 -19.21 12.72 32.69
N SER A 127 -18.76 13.07 31.48
CA SER A 127 -17.68 12.35 30.78
C SER A 127 -16.30 12.92 31.14
N ALA A 128 -15.36 12.05 31.51
CA ALA A 128 -13.95 12.41 31.65
C ALA A 128 -13.26 12.45 30.28
N TYR A 129 -12.54 13.54 29.99
CA TYR A 129 -11.65 13.63 28.82
C TYR A 129 -10.19 13.61 29.26
N CYS A 130 -9.41 12.75 28.63
CA CYS A 130 -7.95 12.79 28.70
C CYS A 130 -7.43 13.68 27.56
N ILE A 131 -6.67 14.72 27.91
CA ILE A 131 -5.89 15.51 26.96
C ILE A 131 -4.55 14.79 26.76
N LEU A 132 -4.18 14.54 25.50
CA LEU A 132 -2.87 13.98 25.11
C LEU A 132 -1.82 15.09 24.98
#